data_AF-A0A7C5HZE6-F1
#
_entry.id   AF-A0A7C5HZE6-F1
#
_cell.length_a   1.000
_cell.length_b   1.000
_cell.length_c   1.000
_cell.angle_alpha   90.00
_cell.angle_beta   90.00
_cell.angle_gamma   90.00
#
_symmetry.space_group_name_H-M   'P 1'
#
loop_
_entity.id
_entity.type
_entity.pdbx_description
1 polymer ?
#
loop_
_entity_poly.entity_id
_entity_poly.type
_entity_poly.pdbx_seq_one_letter_code
_entity_poly.pdbx_strand_id
1 'polypeptide(L)' 'MEMWHNKIEFKSSAHRKNELKRFVNYYNLVKPHKSIDGLTPIEKLITYFFPKSVNNA' A
#
# COMPACT_ATOMS: atom_id res chain seq x y z
N MET A 1 0.65 4.42 18.14
CA MET A 1 0.59 4.44 16.66
C MET A 1 -0.72 3.79 16.21
N GLU A 2 -1.59 4.54 15.56
CA GLU A 2 -2.86 4.04 15.01
C GLU A 2 -2.67 3.28 13.68
N MET A 3 -1.92 2.18 13.71
CA MET A 3 -1.78 1.36 12.52
C MET A 3 -3.06 0.56 12.28
N TRP A 4 -3.45 0.41 11.00
CA TRP A 4 -4.71 -0.21 10.60
C TRP A 4 -4.92 -1.61 11.23
N HIS A 5 -3.85 -2.41 11.36
CA HIS A 5 -3.93 -3.76 11.94
C HIS A 5 -4.27 -3.78 13.42
N ASN A 6 -4.12 -2.65 14.14
CA ASN A 6 -4.51 -2.53 15.55
C ASN A 6 -5.98 -2.12 15.71
N LYS A 7 -6.71 -1.83 14.62
CA LYS A 7 -8.08 -1.28 14.67
C LYS A 7 -9.18 -2.34 14.53
N ILE A 8 -8.85 -3.59 14.21
CA ILE A 8 -9.84 -4.59 13.78
C ILE A 8 -9.69 -5.89 14.55
N GLU A 9 -10.78 -6.29 15.21
CA GLU A 9 -10.97 -7.65 15.73
C GLU A 9 -11.70 -8.53 14.70
N PHE A 10 -11.22 -9.76 14.52
CA PHE A 10 -11.82 -10.68 13.56
C PHE A 10 -13.05 -11.39 14.13
N LYS A 11 -14.22 -11.04 13.60
CA LYS A 11 -15.52 -11.62 14.01
C LYS A 11 -15.84 -12.99 13.37
N SER A 12 -15.21 -13.33 12.24
CA SER A 12 -15.40 -14.60 11.55
C SER A 12 -14.30 -14.85 10.51
N SER A 13 -14.21 -16.08 10.00
CA SER A 13 -13.28 -16.43 8.91
C SER A 13 -13.53 -15.62 7.63
N ALA A 14 -14.81 -15.38 7.30
CA ALA A 14 -15.19 -14.57 6.14
C ALA A 14 -14.81 -13.09 6.34
N HIS A 15 -15.06 -12.55 7.53
CA HIS A 15 -14.65 -11.19 7.88
C HIS A 15 -13.13 -11.04 7.81
N ARG A 16 -12.38 -11.97 8.41
CA ARG A 16 -10.91 -12.00 8.37
C ARG A 16 -10.37 -11.99 6.95
N LYS A 17 -10.95 -12.78 6.04
CA LYS A 17 -10.54 -12.81 4.63
C LYS A 17 -10.69 -11.45 3.95
N ASN A 18 -11.78 -10.73 4.24
CA ASN A 18 -12.02 -9.40 3.68
C ASN A 18 -11.10 -8.35 4.30
N GLU A 19 -10.90 -8.41 5.61
CA GLU A 19 -10.02 -7.50 6.33
C GLU A 19 -8.55 -7.68 5.90
N LEU A 20 -8.08 -8.90 5.67
CA LEU A 20 -6.74 -9.12 5.12
C LEU A 20 -6.56 -8.51 3.72
N LYS A 21 -7.58 -8.53 2.86
CA LYS A 21 -7.52 -7.83 1.56
C LYS A 21 -7.42 -6.32 1.75
N ARG A 22 -8.18 -5.76 2.69
CA ARG A 22 -8.13 -4.33 3.03
C ARG A 22 -6.78 -3.93 3.61
N PHE A 23 -6.19 -4.77 4.46
CA PHE A 23 -4.84 -4.60 4.97
C PHE A 23 -3.84 -4.47 3.82
N VAL A 24 -3.78 -5.47 2.93
CA VAL A 24 -2.84 -5.47 1.81
C VAL A 24 -3.05 -4.23 0.92
N ASN A 25 -4.29 -3.90 0.59
CA ASN A 25 -4.60 -2.72 -0.22
C ASN A 25 -4.15 -1.42 0.46
N TYR A 26 -4.40 -1.25 1.76
CA TYR A 26 -4.01 -0.05 2.48
C TYR A 26 -2.50 0.17 2.46
N TYR A 27 -1.70 -0.87 2.74
CA TYR A 27 -0.23 -0.73 2.75
C TYR A 27 0.40 -0.63 1.37
N ASN A 28 -0.25 -1.15 0.32
CA ASN A 28 0.28 -1.11 -1.04
C ASN A 28 -0.17 0.11 -1.86
N LEU A 29 -1.36 0.67 -1.58
CA LEU A 29 -2.00 1.69 -2.42
C LEU A 29 -2.32 3.00 -1.70
N VAL A 30 -2.35 3.04 -0.35
CA VAL A 30 -2.80 4.22 0.39
C VAL A 30 -1.74 4.76 1.33
N LYS A 31 -1.05 3.88 2.07
CA LYS A 31 -0.10 4.28 3.09
C LYS A 31 1.27 4.60 2.48
N PRO A 32 1.78 5.82 2.63
CA PRO A 32 3.16 6.15 2.27
C PRO A 32 4.16 5.52 3.25
N HIS A 33 5.36 5.20 2.76
CA HIS A 33 6.42 4.61 3.58
C HIS A 33 7.71 5.40 3.46
N LYS A 34 8.29 5.74 4.62
CA LYS A 34 9.50 6.57 4.71
C LYS A 34 10.71 5.96 4.00
N SER A 35 10.83 4.63 3.97
CA SER A 35 11.95 3.92 3.34
C SER A 35 11.92 3.93 1.81
N ILE A 36 10.80 4.32 1.20
CA ILE A 36 10.65 4.42 -0.26
C ILE A 36 10.22 5.85 -0.63
N ASP A 37 10.93 6.83 -0.09
CA ASP A 37 10.79 8.25 -0.43
C ASP A 37 9.39 8.82 -0.12
N GLY A 38 8.68 8.22 0.84
CA GLY A 38 7.31 8.61 1.17
C GLY A 38 6.28 8.17 0.13
N LEU A 39 6.64 7.29 -0.81
CA LEU A 39 5.70 6.71 -1.78
C LEU A 39 4.98 5.50 -1.17
N THR A 40 3.86 5.13 -1.79
CA THR A 40 3.29 3.79 -1.65
C THR A 40 4.10 2.77 -2.45
N PRO A 41 4.09 1.48 -2.09
CA PRO A 41 4.81 0.45 -2.83
C PRO A 41 4.43 0.40 -4.31
N ILE A 42 3.14 0.55 -4.65
CA ILE A 42 2.69 0.54 -6.04
C ILE A 42 3.21 1.76 -6.81
N GLU A 43 3.21 2.96 -6.23
CA GLU A 43 3.81 4.14 -6.87
C GLU A 43 5.31 3.96 -7.12
N LYS A 44 6.04 3.36 -6.16
CA LYS A 44 7.46 3.06 -6.33
C LYS A 44 7.69 2.07 -7.47
N LEU A 45 6.87 1.02 -7.57
CA LEU A 45 6.95 0.03 -8.66
C LEU A 45 6.63 0.68 -10.00
N ILE A 46 5.59 1.53 -10.09
CA ILE A 46 5.26 2.26 -11.32
C ILE A 46 6.44 3.13 -11.75
N THR A 47 7.04 3.87 -10.81
CA THR A 47 8.20 4.73 -11.10
C THR A 47 9.41 3.93 -11.57
N TYR A 48 9.63 2.74 -11.01
CA TYR A 48 10.75 1.86 -11.35
C TYR A 48 10.57 1.21 -12.72
N PHE A 49 9.39 0.66 -13.03
CA PHE A 49 9.14 -0.06 -14.28
C PHE A 49 8.77 0.86 -15.45
N PHE A 50 8.20 2.03 -15.16
CA PHE A 50 7.76 3.00 -16.17
C PHE A 50 8.32 4.38 -15.84
N PRO A 51 9.66 4.56 -15.84
CA PRO A 51 10.24 5.88 -15.67
C PRO A 51 9.74 6.78 -16.80
N LYS A 52 9.24 7.97 -16.46
CA LYS A 52 8.86 8.95 -17.49
C LYS A 52 10.07 9.14 -18.40
N SER A 53 9.93 8.86 -19.70
CA SER A 53 11.00 9.16 -20.64
C SER A 53 11.29 10.65 -20.51
N VAL A 54 12.53 10.97 -20.19
CA VAL A 54 13.04 12.33 -20.39
C VAL A 54 13.07 12.54 -21.89
N ASN A 55 11.94 12.99 -22.45
CA ASN A 55 11.91 13.55 -23.79
C ASN A 55 12.69 14.87 -23.71
N ASN A 56 14.01 14.77 -23.80
CA ASN A 56 14.87 15.90 -24.08
C ASN A 56 14.59 16.27 -25.55
N ALA A 57 13.64 17.19 -25.73
CA ALA A 57 13.46 17.91 -26.98
C ALA A 57 14.60 18.92 -27.17
#